data_AF-A0A221ZNL1-F1
#
_entry.id   AF-A0A221ZNL1-F1
#
_cell.length_a   1.000
_cell.length_b   1.000
_cell.length_c   1.000
_cell.angle_alpha   90.00
_cell.angle_beta   90.00
_cell.angle_gamma   90.00
#
_symmetry.space_group_name_H-M   'P 1'
#
loop_
_entity.id
_entity.type
_entity.pdbx_description
1 polymer ?
#
loop_
_entity_poly.entity_id
_entity_poly.type
_entity_poly.pdbx_seq_one_letter_code
_entity_poly.pdbx_strand_id
1 'polypeptide(L)'
;MNQRTVNALLSRGLASNLAEILSAKGFTLRKLQQTKAETLLGMGLSKNDISNIHAGDRPPIPEDTLFSVLSSNRRTCCVCWRQNKPIIVHHIKEWAVSRSHSKENLAVLCLDCHDLAHTKKQLSQNLTVGELKRHKAEWERIVGEEKSRTLLNLKQSGYSARWDWINCRRLFELVNRLGINIDMTNDVNHLKDKGFVDGRGFLTDDLQWELDKSRRDYFLDFGYGFSVANYLDGLLEAVIGELPVVDITPIRNKRREIKALVEMGSFISIQAPFNFTTITDGKPASKEVKTAYCQGYGLRVEFTFQPWYCTSCSAKHSGMAGRRVQTVFGFVRDITTTHDGELVISLSCLGAGTGFKRHEQRVISDFEGYY
;
A
#
# COMPACT_ATOMS: atom_id res chain seq x y z
N MET A 1 21.52 -7.46 30.03
CA MET A 1 21.42 -6.16 30.75
C MET A 1 21.97 -5.07 29.84
N ASN A 2 21.28 -3.94 29.66
CA ASN A 2 21.71 -2.90 28.70
C ASN A 2 22.38 -1.72 29.42
N GLN A 3 23.71 -1.64 29.38
CA GLN A 3 24.49 -0.63 30.10
C GLN A 3 24.16 0.81 29.68
N ARG A 4 23.83 1.04 28.40
CA ARG A 4 23.43 2.37 27.92
C ARG A 4 22.16 2.86 28.58
N THR A 5 21.22 1.95 28.85
CA THR A 5 19.96 2.30 29.51
C THR A 5 20.17 2.66 30.97
N VAL A 6 21.00 1.88 31.69
CA VAL A 6 21.33 2.15 33.09
C VAL A 6 21.96 3.54 33.22
N ASN A 7 22.97 3.85 32.41
CA ASN A 7 23.63 5.15 32.41
C ASN A 7 22.66 6.31 32.12
N ALA A 8 21.70 6.11 31.21
CA ALA A 8 20.69 7.10 30.88
C ALA A 8 19.64 7.33 31.98
N LEU A 9 19.39 6.34 32.84
CA LEU A 9 18.50 6.49 34.00
C LEU A 9 19.23 7.14 35.18
N LEU A 10 20.49 6.76 35.40
CA LEU A 10 21.38 7.39 36.38
C LEU A 10 21.56 8.89 36.10
N SER A 11 21.73 9.29 34.83
CA SER A 11 21.84 10.71 34.45
C SER A 11 20.54 11.52 34.66
N ARG A 12 19.41 10.84 34.89
CA ARG A 12 18.13 11.43 35.31
C ARG A 12 17.94 11.37 36.84
N GLY A 13 18.99 11.04 37.60
CA GLY A 13 18.95 11.03 39.05
C GLY A 13 18.23 9.84 39.68
N LEU A 14 17.99 8.75 38.93
CA LEU A 14 17.47 7.51 39.51
C LEU A 14 18.56 6.78 40.29
N ALA A 15 18.20 6.10 41.37
CA ALA A 15 19.11 5.24 42.14
C ALA A 15 19.61 4.04 41.30
N SER A 16 20.87 3.63 41.49
CA SER A 16 21.52 2.57 40.68
C SER A 16 20.75 1.25 40.71
N ASN A 17 20.30 0.82 41.89
CA ASN A 17 19.52 -0.39 42.06
C ASN A 17 18.22 -0.37 41.24
N LEU A 18 17.50 0.75 41.24
CA LEU A 18 16.27 0.93 40.48
C LEU A 18 16.55 0.96 38.96
N ALA A 19 17.60 1.65 38.53
CA ALA A 19 18.02 1.70 37.14
C ALA A 19 18.39 0.31 36.58
N GLU A 20 19.09 -0.50 37.37
CA GLU A 20 19.45 -1.88 37.04
C GLU A 20 18.21 -2.78 36.95
N ILE A 21 17.28 -2.69 37.92
CA ILE A 21 16.02 -3.45 37.91
C ILE A 21 15.19 -3.12 36.67
N LEU A 22 15.05 -1.83 36.34
CA LEU A 22 14.29 -1.39 35.16
C LEU A 22 14.93 -1.88 33.86
N SER A 23 16.26 -1.81 33.74
CA SER A 23 17.00 -2.33 32.59
C SER A 23 16.88 -3.85 32.47
N ALA A 24 16.96 -4.59 33.59
CA ALA A 24 16.79 -6.04 33.62
C ALA A 24 15.38 -6.48 33.21
N LYS A 25 14.35 -5.69 33.56
CA LYS A 25 12.97 -5.87 33.10
C LYS A 25 12.73 -5.43 31.64
N GLY A 26 13.78 -5.00 30.93
CA GLY A 26 13.70 -4.61 29.53
C GLY A 26 13.09 -3.22 29.28
N PHE A 27 13.00 -2.37 30.28
CA PHE A 27 12.63 -0.96 30.07
C PHE A 27 13.79 -0.18 29.49
N THR A 28 13.48 0.80 28.64
CA THR A 28 14.42 1.82 28.17
C THR A 28 13.94 3.19 28.64
N LEU A 29 14.83 4.19 28.68
CA LEU A 29 14.43 5.56 29.04
C LEU A 29 13.28 6.07 28.15
N ARG A 30 13.34 5.80 26.84
CA ARG A 30 12.27 6.16 25.89
C ARG A 30 10.93 5.50 26.24
N LYS A 31 10.95 4.22 26.60
CA LYS A 31 9.76 3.48 27.02
C LYS A 31 9.16 4.10 28.29
N LEU A 32 10.00 4.46 29.26
CA LEU A 32 9.56 5.11 30.51
C LEU A 32 9.02 6.53 30.28
N GLN A 33 9.60 7.30 29.37
CA GLN A 33 9.08 8.62 28.96
C GLN A 33 7.70 8.56 28.29
N GLN A 34 7.37 7.43 27.67
CA GLN A 34 6.07 7.14 27.05
C GLN A 34 5.06 6.52 28.03
N THR A 35 5.50 6.08 29.21
CA THR A 35 4.62 5.53 30.24
C THR A 35 3.96 6.65 31.02
N LYS A 36 2.65 6.52 31.27
CA LYS A 36 1.89 7.47 32.09
C LYS A 36 2.33 7.42 33.55
N ALA A 37 2.16 8.54 34.25
CA ALA A 37 2.57 8.68 35.64
C ALA A 37 1.91 7.65 36.57
N GLU A 38 0.64 7.33 36.36
CA GLU A 38 -0.11 6.36 37.19
C GLU A 38 0.50 4.96 37.11
N THR A 39 0.92 4.55 35.91
CA THR A 39 1.57 3.25 35.70
C THR A 39 2.97 3.23 36.31
N LEU A 40 3.74 4.32 36.19
CA LEU A 40 5.07 4.41 36.82
C LEU A 40 4.99 4.38 38.35
N LEU A 41 3.99 5.04 38.94
CA LEU A 41 3.70 4.94 40.38
C LEU A 41 3.40 3.48 40.77
N GLY A 42 2.57 2.78 39.99
CA GLY A 42 2.29 1.36 40.20
C GLY A 42 3.51 0.44 40.04
N MET A 43 4.56 0.89 39.35
CA MET A 43 5.85 0.19 39.25
C MET A 43 6.79 0.47 40.45
N GLY A 44 6.36 1.30 41.40
CA GLY A 44 7.13 1.66 42.59
C GLY A 44 8.05 2.87 42.42
N LEU A 45 7.90 3.65 41.34
CA LEU A 45 8.68 4.88 41.17
C LEU A 45 8.08 6.02 42.01
N SER A 46 8.92 6.84 42.61
CA SER A 46 8.46 8.03 43.33
C SER A 46 7.98 9.12 42.37
N LYS A 47 7.20 10.08 42.88
CA LYS A 47 6.81 11.27 42.10
C LYS A 47 8.03 12.05 41.58
N ASN A 48 9.12 12.06 42.33
CA ASN A 48 10.37 12.71 41.94
C ASN A 48 11.05 11.99 40.77
N ASP A 49 11.13 10.65 40.82
CA ASP A 49 11.68 9.85 39.72
C ASP A 49 10.88 10.04 38.43
N ILE A 50 9.55 10.06 38.55
CA ILE A 50 8.65 10.28 37.41
C ILE A 50 8.88 11.66 36.80
N SER A 51 8.96 12.69 37.64
CA SER A 51 9.29 14.06 37.20
C SER A 51 10.60 14.08 36.42
N ASN A 52 11.66 13.45 36.94
CA ASN A 52 12.97 13.44 36.29
C ASN A 52 12.99 12.64 34.96
N ILE A 53 12.22 11.55 34.88
CA ILE A 53 12.04 10.79 33.63
C ILE A 53 11.33 11.69 32.61
N HIS A 54 10.29 12.41 33.02
CA HIS A 54 9.44 13.24 32.16
C HIS A 54 9.99 14.63 31.84
N ALA A 55 11.00 15.10 32.59
CA ALA A 55 11.62 16.42 32.42
C ALA A 55 12.51 16.54 31.16
N GLY A 56 12.92 15.41 30.57
CA GLY A 56 13.70 15.42 29.34
C GLY A 56 12.86 15.63 28.08
N ASP A 57 13.54 15.88 26.97
CA ASP A 57 12.90 16.09 25.67
C ASP A 57 11.93 14.96 25.31
N ARG A 58 10.79 15.37 24.74
CA ARG A 58 9.81 14.45 24.17
C ARG A 58 10.51 13.61 23.10
N PRO A 59 10.39 12.27 23.13
CA PRO A 59 10.94 11.43 22.08
C PRO A 59 10.30 11.75 20.71
N PRO A 60 11.03 11.58 19.60
CA PRO A 60 10.46 11.75 18.28
C PRO A 60 9.35 10.74 18.03
N ILE A 61 8.35 11.16 17.24
CA ILE A 61 7.30 10.27 16.74
C ILE A 61 8.01 9.13 15.97
N PRO A 62 7.73 7.85 16.28
CA PRO A 62 8.29 6.75 15.51
C PRO A 62 8.01 6.90 14.01
N GLU A 63 9.00 6.66 13.16
CA GLU A 63 8.90 6.87 11.71
C GLU A 63 7.70 6.10 11.10
N ASP A 64 7.50 4.84 11.48
CA ASP A 64 6.39 4.04 10.93
C ASP A 64 5.02 4.63 11.27
N THR A 65 4.89 5.16 12.49
CA THR A 65 3.67 5.84 12.93
C THR A 65 3.48 7.15 12.16
N LEU A 66 4.55 7.93 11.99
CA LEU A 66 4.53 9.16 11.22
C LEU A 66 4.12 8.91 9.76
N PHE A 67 4.73 7.94 9.08
CA PHE A 67 4.43 7.60 7.69
C PHE A 67 3.01 7.07 7.53
N SER A 68 2.54 6.25 8.46
CA SER A 68 1.16 5.77 8.45
C SER A 68 0.15 6.91 8.60
N VAL A 69 0.37 7.85 9.53
CA VAL A 69 -0.49 9.02 9.71
C VAL A 69 -0.47 9.92 8.47
N LEU A 70 0.71 10.23 7.94
CA LEU A 70 0.85 11.04 6.73
C LEU A 70 0.19 10.40 5.51
N SER A 71 0.36 9.09 5.33
CA SER A 71 -0.25 8.34 4.24
C SER A 71 -1.77 8.30 4.36
N SER A 72 -2.31 8.06 5.55
CA SER A 72 -3.76 7.99 5.80
C SER A 72 -4.46 9.33 5.56
N ASN A 73 -3.72 10.44 5.59
CA ASN A 73 -4.22 11.78 5.33
C ASN A 73 -3.78 12.34 3.97
N ARG A 74 -3.16 11.53 3.09
CA ARG A 74 -2.54 11.99 1.81
C ARG A 74 -1.69 13.26 1.97
N ARG A 75 -0.95 13.35 3.08
CA ARG A 75 -0.14 14.53 3.44
C ARG A 75 -0.92 15.85 3.35
N THR A 76 -2.22 15.81 3.63
CA THR A 76 -3.15 16.93 3.53
C THR A 76 -3.75 17.20 4.90
N CYS A 77 -4.03 18.47 5.20
CA CYS A 77 -4.68 18.87 6.44
C CYS A 77 -6.04 18.20 6.58
N CYS A 78 -6.28 17.47 7.68
CA CYS A 78 -7.55 16.76 7.89
C CYS A 78 -8.74 17.67 8.21
N VAL A 79 -8.50 18.97 8.46
CA VAL A 79 -9.55 19.94 8.80
C VAL A 79 -10.04 20.68 7.55
N CYS A 80 -9.14 21.27 6.78
CA CYS A 80 -9.51 22.12 5.64
C CYS A 80 -9.39 21.43 4.27
N TRP A 81 -8.78 20.24 4.23
CA TRP A 81 -8.58 19.40 3.04
C TRP A 81 -7.85 20.08 1.87
N ARG A 82 -7.23 21.23 2.12
CA ARG A 82 -6.47 21.96 1.09
C ARG A 82 -5.12 21.29 0.85
N GLN A 83 -4.92 20.84 -0.37
CA GLN A 83 -3.66 20.28 -0.84
C GLN A 83 -2.57 21.35 -0.93
N ASN A 84 -1.31 20.90 -1.05
CA ASN A 84 -0.12 21.74 -1.27
C ASN A 84 0.17 22.80 -0.19
N LYS A 85 -0.48 22.72 0.97
CA LYS A 85 -0.11 23.51 2.15
C LYS A 85 1.01 22.83 2.93
N PRO A 86 1.94 23.59 3.56
CA PRO A 86 2.83 23.05 4.57
C PRO A 86 2.03 22.42 5.70
N ILE A 87 2.43 21.22 6.11
CA ILE A 87 1.74 20.41 7.14
C ILE A 87 2.63 20.09 8.33
N ILE A 88 2.00 19.84 9.47
CA ILE A 88 2.60 19.36 10.71
C ILE A 88 1.74 18.24 11.31
N VAL A 89 2.37 17.30 12.01
CA VAL A 89 1.66 16.28 12.79
C VAL A 89 1.45 16.78 14.21
N HIS A 90 0.20 17.01 14.56
CA HIS A 90 -0.26 17.55 15.82
C HIS A 90 -0.78 16.45 16.75
N HIS A 91 -0.50 16.59 18.05
CA HIS A 91 -1.04 15.74 19.11
C HIS A 91 -2.44 16.19 19.50
N ILE A 92 -3.47 15.44 19.13
CA ILE A 92 -4.88 15.76 19.44
C ILE A 92 -5.05 15.98 20.95
N LYS A 93 -4.56 15.05 21.76
CA LYS A 93 -4.33 15.26 23.19
C LYS A 93 -2.86 15.49 23.41
N GLU A 94 -2.52 16.67 23.95
CA GLU A 94 -1.16 17.12 24.19
C GLU A 94 -0.25 16.04 24.77
N TRP A 95 1.00 16.01 24.32
CA TRP A 95 1.99 15.04 24.76
C TRP A 95 2.19 15.04 26.28
N ALA A 96 2.21 16.23 26.90
CA ALA A 96 2.40 16.37 28.34
C ALA A 96 1.39 15.55 29.15
N VAL A 97 0.16 15.41 28.63
CA VAL A 97 -0.94 14.68 29.27
C VAL A 97 -1.07 13.25 28.74
N SER A 98 -0.94 13.04 27.43
CA SER A 98 -1.21 11.74 26.81
C SER A 98 -0.03 10.78 26.86
N ARG A 99 1.20 11.32 26.76
CA ARG A 99 2.45 10.58 26.52
C ARG A 99 2.34 9.58 25.36
N SER A 100 1.47 9.86 24.39
CA SER A 100 1.12 8.94 23.30
C SER A 100 1.49 9.48 21.93
N HIS A 101 2.16 8.64 21.14
CA HIS A 101 2.33 8.81 19.69
C HIS A 101 1.40 7.89 18.89
N SER A 102 0.34 7.35 19.49
CA SER A 102 -0.57 6.46 18.77
C SER A 102 -1.26 7.20 17.62
N LYS A 103 -1.59 6.48 16.54
CA LYS A 103 -2.15 7.08 15.32
C LYS A 103 -3.47 7.82 15.60
N GLU A 104 -4.23 7.35 16.58
CA GLU A 104 -5.50 7.92 17.04
C GLU A 104 -5.32 9.26 17.75
N ASN A 105 -4.12 9.52 18.28
CA ASN A 105 -3.77 10.77 18.95
C ASN A 105 -3.01 11.76 18.05
N LEU A 106 -2.79 11.42 16.78
CA LEU A 106 -2.05 12.24 15.82
C LEU A 106 -2.96 12.69 14.68
N ALA A 107 -2.97 14.00 14.41
CA ALA A 107 -3.69 14.62 13.30
C ALA A 107 -2.71 15.36 12.37
N VAL A 108 -2.95 15.33 11.07
CA VAL A 108 -2.19 16.11 10.09
C VAL A 108 -2.89 17.44 9.88
N LEU A 109 -2.22 18.56 10.22
CA LEU A 109 -2.78 19.91 10.12
C LEU A 109 -1.89 20.79 9.23
N CYS A 110 -2.48 21.72 8.48
CA CYS A 110 -1.72 22.84 7.93
C CYS A 110 -1.42 23.86 9.03
N LEU A 111 -0.46 24.76 8.81
CA LEU A 111 -0.08 25.77 9.81
C LEU A 111 -1.28 26.60 10.31
N ASP A 112 -2.15 27.06 9.41
CA ASP A 112 -3.35 27.83 9.80
C ASP A 112 -4.28 27.09 10.78
N CYS A 113 -4.54 25.80 10.51
CA CYS A 113 -5.41 24.98 11.35
C CYS A 113 -4.68 24.51 12.61
N HIS A 114 -3.36 24.33 12.54
CA HIS A 114 -2.53 24.03 13.70
C HIS A 114 -2.62 25.16 14.73
N ASP A 115 -2.56 26.42 14.29
CA ASP A 115 -2.68 27.58 15.18
C ASP A 115 -4.04 27.66 15.87
N LEU A 116 -5.12 27.25 15.20
CA LEU A 116 -6.46 27.17 15.80
C LEU A 116 -6.60 26.04 16.83
N ALA A 117 -5.81 24.97 16.68
CA ALA A 117 -5.79 23.84 17.62
C ALA A 117 -4.86 24.09 18.82
N HIS A 118 -3.76 24.81 18.61
CA HIS A 118 -2.72 25.01 19.61
C HIS A 118 -2.95 26.27 20.47
N THR A 119 -3.47 27.35 19.89
CA THR A 119 -3.62 28.62 20.59
C THR A 119 -5.03 28.76 21.16
N LYS A 120 -5.17 29.13 22.44
CA LYS A 120 -6.45 29.56 23.02
C LYS A 120 -6.71 31.02 22.66
N LYS A 121 -7.44 31.26 21.58
CA LYS A 121 -7.91 32.61 21.21
C LYS A 121 -9.20 32.94 21.97
N GLN A 122 -9.33 34.19 22.42
CA GLN A 122 -10.51 34.67 23.14
C GLN A 122 -11.62 35.19 22.22
N LEU A 123 -11.25 35.75 21.06
CA LEU A 123 -12.17 36.38 20.11
C LEU A 123 -12.65 35.44 19.01
N SER A 124 -11.87 34.42 18.66
CA SER A 124 -12.21 33.44 17.64
C SER A 124 -12.37 32.05 18.23
N GLN A 125 -13.21 31.23 17.59
CA GLN A 125 -13.42 29.86 18.01
C GLN A 125 -12.14 29.04 17.79
N ASN A 126 -11.76 28.26 18.80
CA ASN A 126 -10.63 27.34 18.74
C ASN A 126 -11.11 25.97 18.30
N LEU A 127 -10.22 25.21 17.68
CA LEU A 127 -10.50 23.86 17.28
C LEU A 127 -10.40 22.93 18.50
N THR A 128 -11.51 22.29 18.86
CA THR A 128 -11.56 21.40 20.03
C THR A 128 -10.99 20.01 19.72
N VAL A 129 -10.61 19.29 20.77
CA VAL A 129 -10.22 17.86 20.70
C VAL A 129 -11.29 17.01 20.00
N GLY A 130 -12.57 17.27 20.29
CA GLY A 130 -13.69 16.54 19.69
C GLY A 130 -13.84 16.81 18.21
N GLU A 131 -13.69 18.07 17.78
CA GLU A 131 -13.70 18.46 16.36
C GLU A 131 -12.52 17.87 15.60
N LEU A 132 -11.31 17.93 16.17
CA LEU A 132 -10.12 17.32 15.56
C LEU A 132 -10.31 15.84 15.29
N LYS A 133 -10.85 15.09 16.25
CA LYS A 133 -11.13 13.66 16.08
C LYS A 133 -12.13 13.40 14.96
N ARG A 134 -13.20 14.21 14.88
CA ARG A 134 -14.21 14.08 13.82
C ARG A 134 -13.63 14.40 12.44
N HIS A 135 -12.92 15.53 12.31
CA HIS A 135 -12.26 15.93 11.06
C HIS A 135 -11.25 14.90 10.58
N LYS A 136 -10.40 14.39 11.48
CA LYS A 136 -9.46 13.31 11.19
C LYS A 136 -10.18 12.06 10.69
N ALA A 137 -11.16 11.56 11.45
CA ALA A 137 -11.86 10.33 11.09
C ALA A 137 -12.55 10.45 9.73
N GLU A 138 -13.21 11.59 9.47
CA GLU A 138 -13.90 11.82 8.20
C GLU A 138 -12.91 11.92 7.02
N TRP A 139 -11.81 12.66 7.19
CA TRP A 139 -10.81 12.76 6.13
C TRP A 139 -10.13 11.42 5.84
N GLU A 140 -9.78 10.65 6.87
CA GLU A 140 -9.16 9.33 6.70
C GLU A 140 -10.11 8.33 6.03
N ARG A 141 -11.42 8.41 6.30
CA ARG A 141 -12.46 7.64 5.60
C ARG A 141 -12.50 7.99 4.12
N ILE A 142 -12.60 9.28 3.78
CA ILE A 142 -12.62 9.77 2.38
C ILE A 142 -11.34 9.33 1.65
N VAL A 143 -10.17 9.54 2.26
CA VAL A 143 -8.89 9.13 1.68
C VAL A 143 -8.82 7.63 1.45
N GLY A 144 -9.34 6.82 2.39
CA GLY A 144 -9.43 5.37 2.27
C GLY A 144 -10.25 4.96 1.05
N GLU A 145 -11.47 5.49 0.92
CA GLU A 145 -12.37 5.23 -0.21
C GLU A 145 -11.75 5.65 -1.56
N GLU A 146 -11.06 6.79 -1.60
CA GLU A 146 -10.40 7.23 -2.83
C GLU A 146 -9.15 6.41 -3.16
N LYS A 147 -8.40 5.90 -2.16
CA LYS A 147 -7.16 5.14 -2.39
C LYS A 147 -7.42 3.84 -3.13
N SER A 148 -8.45 3.10 -2.76
CA SER A 148 -8.85 1.88 -3.48
C SER A 148 -9.26 2.18 -4.93
N ARG A 149 -9.71 3.41 -5.22
CA ARG A 149 -10.15 3.82 -6.56
C ARG A 149 -9.06 4.47 -7.40
N THR A 150 -7.91 4.87 -6.85
CA THR A 150 -6.83 5.51 -7.62
C THR A 150 -6.43 4.67 -8.84
N LEU A 151 -6.21 3.36 -8.64
CA LEU A 151 -5.83 2.46 -9.73
C LEU A 151 -6.91 2.39 -10.83
N LEU A 152 -8.18 2.30 -10.44
CA LEU A 152 -9.32 2.28 -11.37
C LEU A 152 -9.44 3.61 -12.12
N ASN A 153 -9.27 4.74 -11.43
CA ASN A 153 -9.31 6.06 -12.04
C ASN A 153 -8.18 6.24 -13.07
N LEU A 154 -6.98 5.70 -12.82
CA LEU A 154 -5.88 5.73 -13.79
C LEU A 154 -6.22 4.93 -15.06
N LYS A 155 -6.95 3.81 -14.92
CA LYS A 155 -7.44 3.04 -16.07
C LYS A 155 -8.51 3.81 -16.84
N GLN A 156 -9.58 4.24 -16.15
CA GLN A 156 -10.74 4.90 -16.76
C GLN A 156 -10.40 6.24 -17.42
N SER A 157 -9.35 6.92 -16.97
CA SER A 157 -8.91 8.20 -17.56
C SER A 157 -8.18 8.03 -18.91
N GLY A 158 -7.80 6.82 -19.30
CA GLY A 158 -7.07 6.55 -20.55
C GLY A 158 -7.88 5.68 -21.51
N TYR A 159 -8.21 6.20 -22.68
CA TYR A 159 -8.93 5.43 -23.73
C TYR A 159 -8.21 4.15 -24.18
N SER A 160 -6.90 4.05 -23.97
CA SER A 160 -6.08 2.91 -24.39
C SER A 160 -5.67 1.99 -23.24
N ALA A 161 -6.12 2.27 -22.01
CA ALA A 161 -5.75 1.54 -20.81
C ALA A 161 -6.39 0.15 -20.80
N ARG A 162 -5.59 -0.88 -20.52
CA ARG A 162 -6.02 -2.27 -20.60
C ARG A 162 -5.15 -3.17 -19.73
N TRP A 163 -5.75 -4.23 -19.18
CA TRP A 163 -4.99 -5.31 -18.58
C TRP A 163 -4.41 -6.20 -19.68
N ASP A 164 -3.09 -6.22 -19.81
CA ASP A 164 -2.37 -7.06 -20.77
C ASP A 164 -2.24 -8.50 -20.26
N TRP A 165 -2.25 -8.71 -18.95
CA TRP A 165 -2.18 -10.02 -18.33
C TRP A 165 -2.99 -10.06 -17.03
N ILE A 166 -3.72 -11.16 -16.80
CA ILE A 166 -4.56 -11.38 -15.61
C ILE A 166 -4.32 -12.78 -15.06
N ASN A 167 -4.11 -12.88 -13.74
CA ASN A 167 -4.01 -14.16 -13.05
C ASN A 167 -5.41 -14.74 -12.78
N CYS A 168 -6.00 -15.39 -13.78
CA CYS A 168 -7.39 -15.87 -13.72
C CYS A 168 -7.66 -16.73 -12.48
N ARG A 169 -6.77 -17.67 -12.15
CA ARG A 169 -6.95 -18.56 -11.00
C ARG A 169 -7.01 -17.81 -9.68
N ARG A 170 -6.09 -16.87 -9.48
CA ARG A 170 -6.05 -16.08 -8.25
C ARG A 170 -7.17 -15.03 -8.20
N LEU A 171 -7.59 -14.52 -9.36
CA LEU A 171 -8.75 -13.64 -9.49
C LEU A 171 -10.01 -14.34 -8.98
N PHE A 172 -10.34 -15.54 -9.48
CA PHE A 172 -11.53 -16.27 -9.04
C PHE A 172 -11.47 -16.68 -7.56
N GLU A 173 -10.28 -16.98 -7.02
CA GLU A 173 -10.11 -17.19 -5.58
C GLU A 173 -10.51 -15.94 -4.77
N LEU A 174 -10.13 -14.75 -5.24
CA LEU A 174 -10.48 -13.49 -4.60
C LEU A 174 -11.96 -13.16 -4.75
N VAL A 175 -12.54 -13.35 -5.95
CA VAL A 175 -13.99 -13.18 -6.18
C VAL A 175 -14.79 -14.02 -5.17
N ASN A 176 -14.43 -15.30 -5.02
CA ASN A 176 -15.09 -16.18 -4.06
C ASN A 176 -14.88 -15.74 -2.60
N ARG A 177 -13.64 -15.37 -2.24
CA ARG A 177 -13.29 -14.96 -0.87
C ARG A 177 -13.98 -13.67 -0.45
N LEU A 178 -14.09 -12.71 -1.38
CA LEU A 178 -14.71 -11.41 -1.15
C LEU A 178 -16.23 -11.45 -1.28
N GLY A 179 -16.80 -12.56 -1.76
CA GLY A 179 -18.25 -12.68 -1.99
C GLY A 179 -18.75 -11.73 -3.07
N ILE A 180 -17.92 -11.45 -4.08
CA ILE A 180 -18.30 -10.56 -5.19
C ILE A 180 -19.37 -11.24 -6.02
N ASN A 181 -20.54 -10.62 -6.10
CA ASN A 181 -21.62 -11.08 -6.95
C ASN A 181 -21.27 -10.76 -8.41
N ILE A 182 -21.20 -11.81 -9.22
CA ILE A 182 -21.02 -11.68 -10.66
C ILE A 182 -22.38 -11.35 -11.24
N ASP A 183 -22.54 -10.09 -11.67
CA ASP A 183 -23.78 -9.66 -12.32
C ASP A 183 -23.95 -10.42 -13.64
N MET A 184 -25.05 -11.16 -13.76
CA MET A 184 -25.39 -11.96 -14.93
C MET A 184 -26.02 -11.05 -15.98
N THR A 185 -25.22 -10.09 -16.47
CA THR A 185 -25.58 -9.24 -17.61
C THR A 185 -25.75 -10.09 -18.86
N ASN A 186 -26.36 -9.52 -19.90
CA ASN A 186 -26.54 -10.22 -21.18
C ASN A 186 -25.22 -10.79 -21.74
N ASP A 187 -24.11 -10.06 -21.56
CA ASP A 187 -22.79 -10.52 -22.02
C ASP A 187 -22.29 -11.74 -21.24
N VAL A 188 -22.47 -11.77 -19.92
CA VAL A 188 -22.08 -12.91 -19.08
C VAL A 188 -22.98 -14.11 -19.34
N ASN A 189 -24.28 -13.90 -19.52
CA ASN A 189 -25.21 -14.97 -19.92
C ASN A 189 -24.80 -15.56 -21.27
N HIS A 190 -24.39 -14.74 -22.24
CA HIS A 190 -23.90 -15.24 -23.52
C HIS A 190 -22.63 -16.09 -23.38
N LEU A 191 -21.68 -15.69 -22.52
CA LEU A 191 -20.49 -16.49 -22.21
C LEU A 191 -20.86 -17.83 -21.55
N LYS A 192 -21.88 -17.84 -20.70
CA LYS A 192 -22.40 -19.05 -20.05
C LYS A 192 -23.07 -19.98 -21.06
N ASP A 193 -23.90 -19.44 -21.94
CA ASP A 193 -24.60 -20.20 -22.99
C ASP A 193 -23.61 -20.83 -23.98
N LYS A 194 -22.47 -20.16 -24.21
CA LYS A 194 -21.33 -20.70 -24.98
C LYS A 194 -20.43 -21.66 -24.20
N GLY A 195 -20.71 -21.87 -22.91
CA GLY A 195 -19.96 -22.79 -22.05
C GLY A 195 -18.59 -22.30 -21.60
N PHE A 196 -18.24 -21.02 -21.80
CA PHE A 196 -16.96 -20.45 -21.36
C PHE A 196 -16.91 -20.19 -19.85
N VAL A 197 -18.07 -19.91 -19.25
CA VAL A 197 -18.23 -19.76 -17.81
C VAL A 197 -19.33 -20.68 -17.29
N ASP A 198 -19.20 -21.14 -16.05
CA ASP A 198 -20.19 -21.98 -15.40
C ASP A 198 -21.35 -21.16 -14.81
N GLY A 199 -22.31 -21.84 -14.17
CA GLY A 199 -23.45 -21.19 -13.51
C GLY A 199 -23.10 -20.25 -12.36
N ARG A 200 -21.85 -20.28 -11.88
CA ARG A 200 -21.31 -19.37 -10.86
C ARG A 200 -20.51 -18.21 -11.48
N GLY A 201 -20.34 -18.20 -12.81
CA GLY A 201 -19.50 -17.27 -13.56
C GLY A 201 -18.01 -17.63 -13.58
N PHE A 202 -17.61 -18.83 -13.18
CA PHE A 202 -16.19 -19.21 -13.17
C PHE A 202 -15.81 -19.76 -14.54
N LEU A 203 -14.59 -19.49 -15.02
CA LEU A 203 -14.13 -20.10 -16.28
C LEU A 203 -14.21 -21.64 -16.16
N THR A 204 -14.79 -22.26 -17.18
CA THR A 204 -14.79 -23.72 -17.34
C THR A 204 -13.44 -24.20 -17.89
N ASP A 205 -13.27 -25.52 -17.99
CA ASP A 205 -12.07 -26.12 -18.59
C ASP A 205 -11.96 -25.71 -20.07
N ASP A 206 -10.88 -25.01 -20.41
CA ASP A 206 -10.69 -24.46 -21.75
C ASP A 206 -10.41 -25.53 -22.82
N LEU A 207 -10.15 -26.78 -22.39
CA LEU A 207 -10.12 -27.94 -23.28
C LEU A 207 -11.51 -28.36 -23.79
N GLN A 208 -12.58 -27.91 -23.12
CA GLN A 208 -13.97 -28.23 -23.46
C GLN A 208 -14.62 -27.13 -24.31
N TRP A 209 -13.91 -26.05 -24.59
CA TRP A 209 -14.45 -24.92 -25.34
C TRP A 209 -14.58 -25.24 -26.83
N GLU A 210 -15.75 -24.95 -27.39
CA GLU A 210 -15.97 -24.98 -28.84
C GLU A 210 -15.36 -23.72 -29.46
N LEU A 211 -14.19 -23.88 -30.10
CA LEU A 211 -13.43 -22.77 -30.68
C LEU A 211 -13.61 -22.70 -32.19
N ASP A 212 -13.52 -21.49 -32.73
CA ASP A 212 -13.53 -21.19 -34.17
C ASP A 212 -12.20 -21.52 -34.88
N LYS A 213 -11.23 -22.08 -34.16
CA LYS A 213 -9.94 -22.47 -34.71
C LYS A 213 -9.25 -23.58 -33.94
N SER A 214 -8.39 -24.30 -34.66
CA SER A 214 -7.68 -25.50 -34.17
C SER A 214 -6.38 -25.20 -33.42
N ARG A 215 -5.79 -24.02 -33.59
CA ARG A 215 -4.54 -23.62 -32.93
C ARG A 215 -4.66 -22.22 -32.34
N ARG A 216 -4.10 -22.06 -31.13
CA ARG A 216 -4.02 -20.81 -30.39
C ARG A 216 -2.57 -20.42 -30.15
N ASP A 217 -2.24 -19.15 -30.36
CA ASP A 217 -0.93 -18.59 -30.00
C ASP A 217 -0.89 -18.07 -28.54
N TYR A 218 -2.05 -17.79 -27.96
CA TYR A 218 -2.25 -17.43 -26.55
C TYR A 218 -3.66 -17.85 -26.09
N PHE A 219 -3.92 -17.80 -24.78
CA PHE A 219 -5.13 -18.34 -24.15
C PHE A 219 -6.43 -17.82 -24.79
N LEU A 220 -6.53 -16.50 -25.00
CA LEU A 220 -7.71 -15.82 -25.55
C LEU A 220 -7.63 -15.61 -27.06
N ASP A 221 -6.77 -16.35 -27.73
CA ASP A 221 -6.67 -16.30 -29.17
C ASP A 221 -7.81 -17.15 -29.75
N PHE A 222 -8.99 -16.57 -30.00
CA PHE A 222 -10.17 -17.16 -30.66
C PHE A 222 -11.28 -16.08 -30.77
N GLY A 223 -12.32 -16.29 -31.59
CA GLY A 223 -13.33 -15.27 -31.90
C GLY A 223 -14.04 -14.64 -30.69
N TYR A 224 -14.35 -15.44 -29.67
CA TYR A 224 -14.96 -14.98 -28.41
C TYR A 224 -13.94 -14.53 -27.35
N GLY A 225 -12.64 -14.61 -27.65
CA GLY A 225 -11.58 -14.30 -26.69
C GLY A 225 -11.66 -12.88 -26.13
N PHE A 226 -12.10 -11.91 -26.93
CA PHE A 226 -12.29 -10.53 -26.46
C PHE A 226 -13.39 -10.41 -25.41
N SER A 227 -14.49 -11.17 -25.54
CA SER A 227 -15.61 -11.14 -24.59
C SER A 227 -15.17 -11.73 -23.26
N VAL A 228 -14.38 -12.82 -23.30
CA VAL A 228 -13.76 -13.40 -22.09
C VAL A 228 -12.75 -12.43 -21.48
N ALA A 229 -11.95 -11.70 -22.29
CA ALA A 229 -11.01 -10.71 -21.79
C ALA A 229 -11.73 -9.56 -21.07
N ASN A 230 -12.79 -9.01 -21.67
CA ASN A 230 -13.61 -7.94 -21.08
C ASN A 230 -14.28 -8.40 -19.77
N TYR A 231 -14.75 -9.65 -19.75
CA TYR A 231 -15.30 -10.25 -18.54
C TYR A 231 -14.28 -10.30 -17.40
N LEU A 232 -13.06 -10.80 -17.69
CA LEU A 232 -11.97 -10.87 -16.71
C LEU A 232 -11.48 -9.47 -16.28
N ASP A 233 -11.48 -8.49 -17.18
CA ASP A 233 -11.17 -7.09 -16.91
C ASP A 233 -12.15 -6.52 -15.85
N GLY A 234 -13.46 -6.67 -16.07
CA GLY A 234 -14.49 -6.23 -15.12
C GLY A 234 -14.42 -6.93 -13.76
N LEU A 235 -14.17 -8.24 -13.74
CA LEU A 235 -13.98 -8.98 -12.48
C LEU A 235 -12.75 -8.49 -11.71
N LEU A 236 -11.64 -8.24 -12.40
CA LEU A 236 -10.43 -7.73 -11.76
C LEU A 236 -10.66 -6.32 -11.20
N GLU A 237 -11.39 -5.46 -11.90
CA GLU A 237 -11.78 -4.14 -11.41
C GLU A 237 -12.68 -4.21 -10.17
N ALA A 238 -13.67 -5.11 -10.17
CA ALA A 238 -14.52 -5.36 -9.00
C ALA A 238 -13.67 -5.81 -7.79
N VAL A 239 -12.72 -6.73 -8.00
CA VAL A 239 -11.79 -7.15 -6.95
C VAL A 239 -10.90 -6.01 -6.45
N ILE A 240 -10.39 -5.16 -7.34
CA ILE A 240 -9.61 -3.97 -6.94
C ILE A 240 -10.45 -3.02 -6.10
N GLY A 241 -11.72 -2.81 -6.46
CA GLY A 241 -12.65 -1.92 -5.75
C GLY A 241 -12.88 -2.31 -4.29
N GLU A 242 -12.88 -3.60 -3.98
CA GLU A 242 -13.11 -4.15 -2.63
C GLU A 242 -11.83 -4.26 -1.78
N LEU A 243 -10.65 -4.09 -2.37
CA LEU A 243 -9.38 -4.34 -1.68
C LEU A 243 -8.70 -3.05 -1.17
N PRO A 244 -8.02 -3.11 -0.02
CA PRO A 244 -7.19 -2.00 0.47
C PRO A 244 -5.87 -1.95 -0.28
N VAL A 245 -5.85 -1.30 -1.45
CA VAL A 245 -4.65 -1.22 -2.30
C VAL A 245 -3.73 -0.07 -1.86
N VAL A 246 -2.46 -0.40 -1.60
CA VAL A 246 -1.41 0.60 -1.35
C VAL A 246 -0.70 0.94 -2.65
N ASP A 247 -0.95 2.11 -3.20
CA ASP A 247 -0.21 2.60 -4.36
C ASP A 247 1.19 3.09 -3.94
N ILE A 248 2.22 2.34 -4.35
CA ILE A 248 3.62 2.66 -4.03
C ILE A 248 4.29 3.52 -5.12
N THR A 249 3.60 3.81 -6.22
CA THR A 249 4.09 4.68 -7.31
C THR A 249 4.65 6.03 -6.82
N PRO A 250 3.97 6.76 -5.90
CA PRO A 250 4.42 8.08 -5.44
C PRO A 250 5.57 8.03 -4.44
N ILE A 251 5.80 6.86 -3.83
CA ILE A 251 6.76 6.67 -2.75
C ILE A 251 7.89 5.71 -3.15
N ARG A 252 8.04 5.44 -4.46
CA ARG A 252 9.04 4.51 -5.01
C ARG A 252 10.46 4.81 -4.56
N ASN A 253 10.81 6.09 -4.39
CA ASN A 253 12.12 6.54 -3.90
C ASN A 253 12.22 6.66 -2.36
N LYS A 254 11.18 6.28 -1.62
CA LYS A 254 11.08 6.45 -0.17
C LYS A 254 11.00 5.10 0.53
N ARG A 255 12.09 4.33 0.49
CA ARG A 255 12.15 2.95 1.03
C ARG A 255 11.65 2.82 2.47
N ARG A 256 11.92 3.81 3.32
CA ARG A 256 11.45 3.79 4.71
C ARG A 256 9.92 3.91 4.81
N GLU A 257 9.30 4.72 3.95
CA GLU A 257 7.84 4.82 3.87
C GLU A 257 7.22 3.53 3.35
N ILE A 258 7.83 2.91 2.33
CA ILE A 258 7.38 1.61 1.81
C ILE A 258 7.43 0.56 2.92
N LYS A 259 8.55 0.43 3.65
CA LYS A 259 8.68 -0.52 4.77
C LYS A 259 7.64 -0.32 5.88
N ALA A 260 7.20 0.91 6.09
CA ALA A 260 6.18 1.23 7.10
C ALA A 260 4.73 0.99 6.63
N LEU A 261 4.51 0.95 5.32
CA LEU A 261 3.16 0.88 4.72
C LEU A 261 2.85 -0.47 4.06
N VAL A 262 3.87 -1.27 3.77
CA VAL A 262 3.75 -2.51 3.01
C VAL A 262 4.32 -3.65 3.84
N GLU A 263 3.49 -4.67 4.04
CA GLU A 263 3.84 -5.93 4.72
C GLU A 263 3.46 -7.14 3.84
N MET A 264 3.92 -8.32 4.25
CA MET A 264 3.51 -9.57 3.58
C MET A 264 1.97 -9.69 3.61
N GLY A 265 1.38 -10.04 2.47
CA GLY A 265 -0.07 -10.08 2.29
C GLY A 265 -0.73 -8.76 1.90
N SER A 266 -0.02 -7.62 1.98
CA SER A 266 -0.53 -6.34 1.49
C SER A 266 -0.82 -6.38 -0.01
N PHE A 267 -1.91 -5.77 -0.44
CA PHE A 267 -2.16 -5.50 -1.86
C PHE A 267 -1.51 -4.19 -2.24
N ILE A 268 -0.71 -4.20 -3.31
CA ILE A 268 -0.03 -3.00 -3.79
C ILE A 268 -0.30 -2.77 -5.28
N SER A 269 -0.21 -1.51 -5.68
CA SER A 269 -0.10 -1.13 -7.08
C SER A 269 1.17 -0.34 -7.34
N ILE A 270 1.73 -0.48 -8.53
CA ILE A 270 2.90 0.29 -8.97
C ILE A 270 2.84 0.57 -10.47
N GLN A 271 3.09 1.82 -10.86
CA GLN A 271 3.32 2.22 -12.25
C GLN A 271 4.80 2.53 -12.49
N ALA A 272 5.51 1.61 -13.16
CA ALA A 272 6.96 1.69 -13.34
C ALA A 272 7.40 1.05 -14.67
N PRO A 273 8.64 1.34 -15.16
CA PRO A 273 9.19 0.62 -16.29
C PRO A 273 9.64 -0.77 -15.84
N PHE A 274 8.92 -1.81 -16.28
CA PHE A 274 9.27 -3.21 -16.04
C PHE A 274 10.08 -3.76 -17.21
N ASN A 275 11.09 -4.57 -16.89
CA ASN A 275 11.81 -5.42 -17.82
C ASN A 275 11.24 -6.84 -17.75
N PHE A 276 11.15 -7.49 -18.90
CA PHE A 276 10.62 -8.84 -19.04
C PHE A 276 11.69 -9.79 -19.58
N THR A 277 11.95 -10.89 -18.86
CA THR A 277 12.97 -11.89 -19.23
C THR A 277 12.41 -13.30 -19.18
N THR A 278 12.79 -14.14 -20.15
CA THR A 278 12.37 -15.55 -20.21
C THR A 278 13.20 -16.40 -19.25
N ILE A 279 12.54 -17.23 -18.44
CA ILE A 279 13.19 -18.14 -17.48
C ILE A 279 13.33 -19.55 -18.08
N THR A 280 12.34 -19.97 -18.86
CA THR A 280 12.21 -21.34 -19.37
C THR A 280 12.26 -21.34 -20.90
N ASP A 281 13.44 -21.09 -21.44
CA ASP A 281 13.65 -21.07 -22.89
C ASP A 281 13.43 -22.47 -23.50
N GLY A 282 12.94 -22.52 -24.75
CA GLY A 282 12.69 -23.77 -25.48
C GLY A 282 11.48 -24.60 -25.05
N LYS A 283 10.61 -24.09 -24.16
CA LYS A 283 9.33 -24.75 -23.82
C LYS A 283 8.21 -24.38 -24.81
N PRO A 284 7.14 -25.20 -24.94
CA PRO A 284 5.94 -24.80 -25.65
C PRO A 284 5.38 -23.48 -25.10
N ALA A 285 4.77 -22.66 -25.95
CA ALA A 285 4.27 -21.33 -25.56
C ALA A 285 3.33 -21.34 -24.34
N SER A 286 2.54 -22.42 -24.16
CA SER A 286 1.65 -22.61 -23.00
C SER A 286 2.37 -22.92 -21.69
N LYS A 287 3.66 -23.26 -21.75
CA LYS A 287 4.52 -23.60 -20.61
C LYS A 287 5.65 -22.60 -20.39
N GLU A 288 5.78 -21.60 -21.25
CA GLU A 288 6.76 -20.52 -21.07
C GLU A 288 6.45 -19.74 -19.79
N VAL A 289 7.50 -19.48 -19.01
CA VAL A 289 7.47 -18.63 -17.81
C VAL A 289 8.46 -17.50 -17.97
N LYS A 290 8.01 -16.29 -17.70
CA LYS A 290 8.83 -15.07 -17.69
C LYS A 290 8.88 -14.46 -16.29
N THR A 291 9.96 -13.74 -16.02
CA THR A 291 10.05 -12.80 -14.90
C THR A 291 9.79 -11.39 -15.41
N ALA A 292 9.02 -10.63 -14.65
CA ALA A 292 8.88 -9.19 -14.80
C ALA A 292 9.48 -8.51 -13.57
N TYR A 293 10.32 -7.49 -13.76
CA TYR A 293 10.83 -6.70 -12.65
C TYR A 293 11.02 -5.22 -13.00
N CYS A 294 10.79 -4.35 -12.04
CA CYS A 294 11.25 -2.97 -12.07
C CYS A 294 12.29 -2.76 -10.97
N GLN A 295 13.32 -1.98 -11.25
CA GLN A 295 14.42 -1.73 -10.31
C GLN A 295 14.85 -0.27 -10.36
N GLY A 296 15.19 0.29 -9.21
CA GLY A 296 15.68 1.67 -9.08
C GLY A 296 15.33 2.28 -7.73
N TYR A 297 16.07 3.32 -7.32
CA TYR A 297 15.91 3.99 -6.01
C TYR A 297 16.07 3.04 -4.80
N GLY A 298 16.87 1.98 -4.96
CA GLY A 298 17.04 0.93 -3.96
C GLY A 298 15.76 0.12 -3.68
N LEU A 299 14.81 0.11 -4.63
CA LEU A 299 13.63 -0.74 -4.64
C LEU A 299 13.65 -1.63 -5.89
N ARG A 300 13.38 -2.91 -5.69
CA ARG A 300 13.07 -3.87 -6.74
C ARG A 300 11.68 -4.45 -6.48
N VAL A 301 10.83 -4.45 -7.50
CA VAL A 301 9.52 -5.13 -7.47
C VAL A 301 9.52 -6.17 -8.57
N GLU A 302 9.23 -7.42 -8.24
CA GLU A 302 9.30 -8.52 -9.20
C GLU A 302 8.17 -9.54 -9.07
N PHE A 303 7.87 -10.22 -10.18
CA PHE A 303 6.95 -11.35 -10.21
C PHE A 303 7.25 -12.25 -11.40
N THR A 304 6.75 -13.49 -11.34
CA THR A 304 6.75 -14.41 -12.47
C THR A 304 5.35 -14.52 -13.04
N PHE A 305 5.26 -14.79 -14.35
CA PHE A 305 4.00 -14.97 -15.04
C PHE A 305 4.17 -15.87 -16.26
N GLN A 306 3.06 -16.42 -16.75
CA GLN A 306 3.01 -17.19 -17.99
C GLN A 306 2.42 -16.31 -19.11
N PRO A 307 3.18 -15.99 -20.16
CA PRO A 307 2.70 -15.16 -21.29
C PRO A 307 1.52 -15.77 -22.05
N TRP A 308 1.28 -17.08 -21.89
CA TRP A 308 0.11 -17.76 -22.43
C TRP A 308 -1.20 -17.06 -22.03
N TYR A 309 -1.30 -16.56 -20.80
CA TYR A 309 -2.51 -15.90 -20.27
C TYR A 309 -2.57 -14.39 -20.56
N CYS A 310 -1.76 -13.88 -21.51
CA CYS A 310 -1.96 -12.51 -21.99
C CYS A 310 -3.30 -12.37 -22.72
N THR A 311 -3.91 -11.19 -22.60
CA THR A 311 -5.28 -10.93 -23.07
C THR A 311 -5.39 -10.70 -24.57
N SER A 312 -4.27 -10.47 -25.25
CA SER A 312 -4.20 -10.28 -26.71
C SER A 312 -2.81 -10.58 -27.27
N CYS A 313 -2.72 -10.65 -28.60
CA CYS A 313 -1.43 -10.73 -29.32
C CYS A 313 -0.51 -9.55 -28.97
N SER A 314 -1.04 -8.32 -28.98
CA SER A 314 -0.27 -7.11 -28.63
C SER A 314 0.19 -7.10 -27.17
N ALA A 315 -0.63 -7.63 -26.27
CA ALA A 315 -0.27 -7.80 -24.86
C ALA A 315 0.89 -8.80 -24.70
N LYS A 316 0.85 -9.95 -25.38
CA LYS A 316 1.91 -10.97 -25.31
C LYS A 316 3.23 -10.50 -25.91
N HIS A 317 3.18 -9.92 -27.11
CA HIS A 317 4.37 -9.65 -27.91
C HIS A 317 4.93 -8.22 -27.74
N SER A 318 4.16 -7.29 -27.16
CA SER A 318 4.61 -5.92 -26.92
C SER A 318 4.40 -5.45 -25.48
N GLY A 319 3.19 -5.61 -24.91
CA GLY A 319 2.89 -5.13 -23.56
C GLY A 319 3.74 -5.81 -22.48
N MET A 320 3.79 -7.13 -22.51
CA MET A 320 4.47 -7.98 -21.53
C MET A 320 5.84 -8.48 -22.03
N ALA A 321 6.53 -7.66 -22.83
CA ALA A 321 7.82 -8.00 -23.44
C ALA A 321 8.77 -6.78 -23.46
N GLY A 322 10.08 -7.06 -23.49
CA GLY A 322 11.12 -6.02 -23.52
C GLY A 322 11.10 -5.13 -22.28
N ARG A 323 11.15 -3.82 -22.48
CA ARG A 323 11.00 -2.80 -21.41
C ARG A 323 9.75 -1.97 -21.68
N ARG A 324 8.81 -1.94 -20.73
CA ARG A 324 7.54 -1.20 -20.86
C ARG A 324 7.12 -0.56 -19.55
N VAL A 325 6.52 0.62 -19.63
CA VAL A 325 5.82 1.19 -18.47
C VAL A 325 4.54 0.39 -18.26
N GLN A 326 4.44 -0.22 -17.09
CA GLN A 326 3.35 -1.09 -16.69
C GLN A 326 2.72 -0.55 -15.43
N THR A 327 1.41 -0.66 -15.34
CA THR A 327 0.67 -0.56 -14.08
C THR A 327 0.42 -1.98 -13.60
N VAL A 328 1.06 -2.35 -12.49
CA VAL A 328 1.01 -3.69 -11.92
C VAL A 328 0.23 -3.66 -10.62
N PHE A 329 -0.64 -4.64 -10.45
CA PHE A 329 -1.42 -4.89 -9.24
C PHE A 329 -1.21 -6.33 -8.77
N GLY A 330 -0.95 -6.50 -7.49
CA GLY A 330 -0.75 -7.82 -6.89
C GLY A 330 -0.60 -7.75 -5.39
N PHE A 331 -0.55 -8.91 -4.74
CA PHE A 331 -0.27 -8.97 -3.31
C PHE A 331 1.19 -9.37 -3.06
N VAL A 332 1.73 -8.85 -1.96
CA VAL A 332 3.10 -9.08 -1.55
C VAL A 332 3.24 -10.48 -0.98
N ARG A 333 4.06 -11.31 -1.63
CA ARG A 333 4.40 -12.66 -1.15
C ARG A 333 5.59 -12.65 -0.22
N ASP A 334 6.55 -11.77 -0.47
CA ASP A 334 7.80 -11.70 0.28
C ASP A 334 8.41 -10.31 0.20
N ILE A 335 9.10 -9.92 1.28
CA ILE A 335 9.84 -8.66 1.40
C ILE A 335 11.21 -8.98 1.96
N THR A 336 12.26 -8.78 1.15
CA THR A 336 13.64 -9.00 1.56
C THR A 336 14.46 -7.73 1.40
N THR A 337 15.60 -7.67 2.08
CA THR A 337 16.61 -6.63 1.87
C THR A 337 17.90 -7.31 1.45
N THR A 338 18.45 -6.94 0.30
CA THR A 338 19.72 -7.49 -0.19
C THR A 338 20.88 -7.06 0.70
N HIS A 339 22.05 -7.71 0.54
CA HIS A 339 23.27 -7.30 1.24
C HIS A 339 23.63 -5.82 0.97
N ASP A 340 23.34 -5.32 -0.23
CA ASP A 340 23.58 -3.93 -0.64
C ASP A 340 22.49 -2.96 -0.15
N GLY A 341 21.53 -3.44 0.63
CA GLY A 341 20.46 -2.63 1.22
C GLY A 341 19.30 -2.32 0.28
N GLU A 342 19.20 -2.98 -0.89
CA GLU A 342 18.06 -2.88 -1.79
C GLU A 342 16.84 -3.59 -1.20
N LEU A 343 15.69 -2.93 -1.20
CA LEU A 343 14.41 -3.53 -0.79
C LEU A 343 13.83 -4.30 -1.98
N VAL A 344 13.62 -5.60 -1.83
CA VAL A 344 13.02 -6.47 -2.86
C VAL A 344 11.62 -6.86 -2.41
N ILE A 345 10.63 -6.56 -3.24
CA ILE A 345 9.23 -6.94 -3.05
C ILE A 345 8.86 -7.96 -4.12
N SER A 346 8.62 -9.19 -3.70
CA SER A 346 8.12 -10.25 -4.57
C SER A 346 6.60 -10.25 -4.56
N LEU A 347 5.99 -10.13 -5.73
CA LEU A 347 4.53 -10.15 -5.89
C LEU A 347 4.03 -11.52 -6.33
N SER A 348 2.79 -11.80 -5.96
CA SER A 348 1.90 -12.58 -6.80
C SER A 348 1.08 -11.58 -7.59
N CYS A 349 1.46 -11.41 -8.85
CA CYS A 349 0.76 -10.50 -9.75
C CYS A 349 -0.67 -11.01 -9.99
N LEU A 350 -1.62 -10.08 -9.94
CA LEU A 350 -3.03 -10.29 -10.24
C LEU A 350 -3.41 -9.68 -11.59
N GLY A 351 -2.85 -8.51 -11.89
CA GLY A 351 -3.03 -7.80 -13.15
C GLY A 351 -1.80 -6.95 -13.51
N ALA A 352 -1.45 -6.93 -14.79
CA ALA A 352 -0.46 -6.02 -15.34
C ALA A 352 -0.99 -5.43 -16.64
N GLY A 353 -0.87 -4.11 -16.82
CA GLY A 353 -1.45 -3.41 -17.95
C GLY A 353 -0.71 -2.16 -18.43
N THR A 354 -0.91 -1.84 -19.71
CA THR A 354 -0.39 -0.66 -20.40
C THR A 354 -1.49 0.36 -20.71
N GLY A 355 -1.10 1.58 -21.09
CA GLY A 355 -2.03 2.63 -21.54
C GLY A 355 -2.78 3.38 -20.43
N PHE A 356 -2.54 3.04 -19.16
CA PHE A 356 -3.08 3.76 -18.01
C PHE A 356 -2.60 5.21 -18.01
N LYS A 357 -3.44 6.14 -17.54
CA LYS A 357 -3.03 7.53 -17.32
C LYS A 357 -1.78 7.54 -16.43
N ARG A 358 -0.83 8.42 -16.75
CA ARG A 358 0.39 8.58 -15.92
C ARG A 358 -0.03 9.06 -14.53
N HIS A 359 0.46 8.38 -13.50
CA HIS A 359 0.23 8.80 -12.13
C HIS A 359 0.86 10.19 -11.91
N GLU A 360 0.09 11.17 -11.45
CA GLU A 360 0.50 12.59 -11.38
C GLU A 360 1.71 12.82 -10.48
N GLN A 361 1.82 12.03 -9.40
CA GLN A 361 2.95 12.04 -8.47
C GLN A 361 3.98 10.94 -8.76
N ARG A 362 4.01 10.36 -9.97
CA ARG A 362 4.96 9.29 -10.32
C ARG A 362 6.39 9.82 -10.20
N VAL A 363 7.24 9.07 -9.50
CA VAL A 363 8.68 9.36 -9.47
C VAL A 363 9.25 9.14 -10.87
N ILE A 364 9.68 10.23 -11.50
CA ILE A 364 10.29 10.24 -12.83
C ILE A 364 11.80 10.04 -12.64
N SER A 365 12.43 9.14 -13.40
CA SER A 365 13.88 9.11 -13.47
C SER A 365 14.38 10.24 -14.35
N ASP A 366 15.56 10.81 -14.09
CA ASP A 366 16.15 11.89 -14.90
C ASP A 366 16.23 11.54 -16.41
N PHE A 367 16.21 10.25 -16.75
CA PHE A 367 16.20 9.71 -18.12
C PHE A 367 14.83 9.55 -18.78
N GLU A 368 13.72 9.81 -18.10
CA GLU A 368 12.36 9.75 -18.66
C GLU A 368 11.86 11.11 -19.19
N GLY A 369 12.66 12.18 -19.07
CA GLY A 369 12.33 13.51 -19.58
C GLY A 369 12.60 13.73 -21.08
N TYR A 370 13.09 12.71 -21.78
CA TYR A 370 13.55 12.80 -23.18
C TYR A 370 12.81 11.88 -24.16
N TYR A 371 11.66 11.32 -23.78
CA TYR A 371 10.82 10.51 -24.67
C TYR A 371 9.37 10.96 -24.67
#